data_AF-A0A7S3UGX7-F1
#
_entry.id   AF-A0A7S3UGX7-F1
#
_cell.length_a   1.000
_cell.length_b   1.000
_cell.length_c   1.000
_cell.angle_alpha   90.00
_cell.angle_beta   90.00
_cell.angle_gamma   90.00
#
_symmetry.space_group_name_H-M   'P 1'
#
loop_
_entity.id
_entity.type
_entity.pdbx_description
1 polymer ?
#
loop_
_entity_poly.entity_id
_entity_poly.type
_entity_poly.pdbx_seq_one_letter_code
_entity_poly.pdbx_strand_id
1 'polypeptide(L)'
;SGSDGLEPCLQSVRETFFGDVDGTCISDNYWLGTKRPCLTFGIRGAAYFAVEIRGGSKDLHSGSHGGAVHEPLNDLIKLMSTLVDSKNGKLLIPGIYDE
;
A
#
# COMPACT_ATOMS: atom_id res chain seq x y z
N SER A 1 -2.08 -8.03 7.47
CA SER A 1 -3.47 -7.86 7.92
C SER A 1 -3.56 -6.50 8.60
N GLY A 2 -4.44 -5.62 8.11
CA GLY A 2 -4.43 -4.17 8.36
C GLY A 2 -4.98 -3.77 9.72
N SER A 3 -4.53 -4.44 10.78
CA SER A 3 -5.11 -4.36 12.12
C SER A 3 -6.60 -4.75 12.14
N ASP A 4 -6.97 -5.72 11.31
CA ASP A 4 -8.35 -6.19 11.16
C ASP A 4 -8.91 -6.65 12.51
N GLY A 5 -10.05 -6.08 12.91
CA GLY A 5 -10.70 -6.37 14.20
C GLY A 5 -10.26 -5.48 15.38
N LEU A 6 -9.20 -4.67 15.23
CA LEU A 6 -8.78 -3.76 16.29
C LEU A 6 -9.82 -2.67 16.55
N GLU A 7 -10.31 -2.02 15.50
CA GLU A 7 -11.33 -0.97 15.62
C GLU A 7 -12.59 -1.43 16.38
N PRO A 8 -13.27 -2.54 16.00
CA PRO A 8 -14.46 -2.99 16.74
C PRO A 8 -14.12 -3.41 18.18
N CYS A 9 -12.92 -3.96 18.42
CA CYS A 9 -12.46 -4.27 19.78
C CYS A 9 -12.35 -3.00 20.63
N LEU A 10 -11.63 -1.98 20.14
CA LEU A 10 -11.45 -0.70 20.84
C LEU A 10 -12.78 -0.02 21.12
N GLN A 11 -13.71 -0.05 20.15
CA GLN A 11 -15.06 0.47 20.34
C GLN A 11 -15.81 -0.28 21.46
N SER A 12 -15.68 -1.60 21.53
CA SER A 12 -16.40 -2.43 22.52
C SER A 12 -15.94 -2.22 23.96
N VAL A 13 -14.68 -1.82 24.19
CA VAL A 13 -14.10 -1.65 25.53
C VAL A 13 -13.75 -0.20 25.87
N ARG A 14 -14.15 0.76 25.03
CA ARG A 14 -13.84 2.19 25.16
C ARG A 14 -14.14 2.76 26.54
N GLU A 15 -15.34 2.51 27.06
CA GLU A 15 -15.80 3.06 28.34
C GLU A 15 -15.47 2.15 29.54
N THR A 16 -14.92 0.95 29.29
CA THR A 16 -14.55 -0.01 30.34
C THR A 16 -13.04 -0.07 30.50
N PHE A 17 -12.35 -0.82 29.65
CA PHE A 17 -10.90 -1.01 29.72
C PHE A 17 -10.12 0.31 29.59
N PHE A 18 -10.64 1.26 28.81
CA PHE A 18 -9.99 2.56 28.60
C PHE A 18 -10.68 3.74 29.31
N GLY A 19 -11.68 3.48 30.17
CA GLY A 19 -12.55 4.53 30.72
C GLY A 19 -11.84 5.56 31.60
N ASP A 20 -10.70 5.21 32.21
CA ASP A 20 -9.90 6.03 33.11
C ASP A 20 -8.49 6.34 32.55
N VAL A 21 -8.27 6.13 31.26
CA VAL A 21 -6.96 6.35 30.63
C VAL A 21 -6.75 7.82 30.27
N ASP A 22 -5.78 8.46 30.90
CA ASP A 22 -5.43 9.88 30.66
C ASP A 22 -4.61 10.11 29.37
N GLY A 23 -3.99 9.07 28.83
CA GLY A 23 -3.17 9.19 27.62
C GLY A 23 -2.61 7.85 27.13
N THR A 24 -2.26 7.82 25.84
CA THR A 24 -1.69 6.65 25.17
C THR A 24 -0.31 6.97 24.62
N CYS A 25 0.61 6.01 24.72
CA CYS A 25 1.93 6.08 24.10
C CYS A 25 2.10 4.90 23.15
N ILE A 26 2.54 5.17 21.92
CA ILE A 26 2.83 4.15 20.91
C ILE A 26 4.31 4.27 20.57
N SER A 27 5.05 3.18 20.78
CA SER A 27 6.45 3.06 20.36
C SER A 27 6.54 1.97 19.29
N ASP A 28 6.17 2.35 18.07
CA ASP A 28 6.14 1.44 16.92
C ASP A 28 6.59 2.17 15.65
N ASN A 29 7.70 2.88 15.76
CA ASN A 29 8.35 3.53 14.63
C ASN A 29 9.84 3.77 14.93
N TYR A 30 10.53 4.48 14.03
CA TYR A 30 11.97 4.68 14.09
C TYR A 30 12.33 6.15 14.16
N TRP A 31 13.53 6.42 14.66
CA TRP A 31 14.12 7.74 14.52
C TRP A 31 14.43 8.04 13.06
N LEU A 32 14.41 9.32 12.69
CA LEU A 32 14.78 9.77 11.35
C LEU A 32 16.22 9.42 10.98
N GLY A 33 17.10 9.27 11.98
CA GLY A 33 18.48 8.83 11.81
C GLY A 33 19.04 8.26 13.10
N THR A 34 20.33 7.92 13.10
CA THR A 34 20.94 7.15 14.19
C THR A 34 21.54 7.97 15.32
N LYS A 35 21.55 9.31 15.20
CA LYS A 35 22.34 10.19 16.09
C LYS A 35 21.50 11.12 16.96
N ARG A 36 20.23 11.37 16.63
CA ARG A 36 19.37 12.31 17.35
C ARG A 36 17.99 11.69 17.56
N PRO A 37 17.47 11.68 18.80
CA PRO A 37 16.11 11.24 19.06
C PRO A 37 15.10 12.20 18.42
N CYS A 38 13.90 11.69 18.14
CA CYS A 38 12.80 12.49 17.64
C CYS A 38 11.45 12.02 18.19
N LEU A 39 10.50 12.95 18.23
CA LEU A 39 9.09 12.67 18.51
C LEU A 39 8.32 12.64 17.19
N THR A 40 7.49 11.62 17.01
CA THR A 40 6.62 11.51 15.85
C THR A 40 5.22 11.94 16.24
N PHE A 41 4.73 12.99 15.60
CA PHE A 41 3.41 13.57 15.85
C PHE A 41 2.44 13.37 14.68
N GLY A 42 2.87 12.69 13.62
CA GLY A 42 2.05 12.39 12.45
C GLY A 42 2.60 11.22 11.64
N ILE A 43 1.68 10.45 11.08
CA ILE A 43 1.96 9.31 10.18
C ILE A 43 1.13 9.47 8.91
N ARG A 44 1.61 8.91 7.80
CA ARG A 44 0.84 8.87 6.54
C ARG A 44 -0.16 7.72 6.60
N GLY A 45 -1.30 7.89 5.94
CA GLY A 45 -2.17 6.77 5.60
C GLY A 45 -1.55 5.87 4.52
N ALA A 46 -2.13 4.68 4.34
CA ALA A 46 -1.74 3.74 3.29
C ALA A 46 -3.00 3.18 2.62
N ALA A 47 -2.96 3.08 1.29
CA ALA A 47 -3.99 2.43 0.49
C ALA A 47 -3.33 1.36 -0.37
N TYR A 48 -3.84 0.14 -0.27
CA TYR A 48 -3.34 -1.01 -1.04
C TYR A 48 -4.32 -1.35 -2.16
N PHE A 49 -3.79 -1.56 -3.36
CA PHE A 49 -4.55 -1.94 -4.55
C PHE A 49 -4.00 -3.24 -5.12
N ALA A 50 -4.88 -4.07 -5.67
CA ALA A 50 -4.53 -5.28 -6.41
C ALA A 50 -4.97 -5.14 -7.86
N VAL A 51 -4.11 -5.53 -8.79
CA VAL A 51 -4.39 -5.55 -10.23
C VAL A 51 -4.11 -6.95 -10.75
N GLU A 52 -5.11 -7.56 -11.35
CA GLU A 52 -5.00 -8.86 -12.02
C GLU A 52 -5.17 -8.68 -13.52
N ILE A 53 -4.21 -9.18 -14.30
CA ILE A 53 -4.31 -9.27 -15.75
C ILE A 53 -4.25 -10.74 -16.12
N ARG A 54 -5.28 -11.21 -16.83
CA ARG A 54 -5.42 -12.60 -17.22
C ARG A 54 -5.49 -12.71 -18.74
N GLY A 55 -4.65 -13.57 -19.30
CA GLY A 55 -4.63 -13.89 -20.73
C GLY A 55 -5.47 -15.13 -21.03
N GLY A 56 -4.87 -16.10 -21.72
CA GLY A 56 -5.50 -17.39 -22.00
C GLY A 56 -5.92 -18.16 -20.75
N SER A 57 -6.71 -19.21 -20.94
CA SER A 57 -7.21 -20.05 -19.83
C SER A 57 -6.16 -21.00 -19.24
N LYS A 58 -4.95 -21.05 -19.81
CA LYS A 58 -3.82 -21.88 -19.41
C LYS A 58 -2.50 -21.21 -19.79
N ASP A 59 -1.43 -21.64 -19.16
CA ASP A 59 -0.08 -21.22 -19.53
C ASP A 59 0.29 -21.74 -20.92
N LEU A 60 1.07 -20.95 -21.65
CA LEU A 60 1.53 -21.26 -22.99
C LEU A 60 3.06 -21.35 -23.01
N HIS A 61 3.59 -22.26 -23.82
CA HIS A 61 5.02 -22.37 -24.04
C HIS A 61 5.53 -21.13 -24.79
N SER A 62 6.39 -20.33 -24.14
CA SER A 62 6.84 -19.04 -24.64
C SER A 62 7.66 -19.14 -25.94
N GLY A 63 8.40 -20.23 -26.16
CA GLY A 63 9.11 -20.43 -27.43
C GLY A 63 8.19 -20.69 -28.63
N SER A 64 6.99 -21.22 -28.39
CA SER A 64 6.04 -21.56 -29.46
C SER A 64 5.03 -20.45 -29.73
N HIS A 65 4.73 -19.64 -28.72
CA HIS A 65 3.69 -18.61 -28.77
C HIS A 65 4.21 -17.20 -28.52
N GLY A 66 5.52 -17.04 -28.26
CA GLY A 66 6.15 -15.75 -27.99
C GLY A 66 5.95 -14.81 -29.18
N GLY A 67 5.42 -13.61 -28.90
CA GLY A 67 5.09 -12.62 -29.92
C GLY A 67 3.85 -12.93 -30.78
N ALA A 68 3.21 -14.09 -30.61
CA ALA A 68 1.98 -14.44 -31.34
C ALA A 68 0.69 -14.07 -30.57
N VAL A 69 0.80 -13.87 -29.26
CA VAL A 69 -0.32 -13.53 -28.36
C VAL A 69 0.04 -12.36 -27.46
N HIS A 70 -0.98 -11.69 -26.91
CA HIS A 70 -0.76 -10.71 -25.84
C HIS A 70 -0.37 -11.44 -24.55
N GLU A 71 0.75 -11.02 -23.97
CA GLU A 71 1.30 -11.60 -22.76
C GLU A 71 0.88 -10.76 -21.54
N PRO A 72 0.17 -11.34 -20.56
CA PRO A 72 -0.30 -10.59 -19.39
C PRO A 72 0.80 -9.85 -18.63
N LEU A 73 2.02 -10.40 -18.62
CA LEU A 73 3.17 -9.78 -17.98
C LEU A 73 3.57 -8.45 -18.66
N ASN A 74 3.51 -8.39 -20.00
CA ASN A 74 3.84 -7.18 -20.74
C ASN A 74 2.79 -6.08 -20.48
N ASP A 75 1.52 -6.45 -20.46
CA ASP A 75 0.43 -5.54 -20.12
C ASP A 75 0.54 -5.04 -18.67
N LEU A 76 0.93 -5.93 -17.74
CA LEU A 76 1.14 -5.56 -16.34
C LEU A 76 2.29 -4.56 -16.21
N ILE A 77 3.43 -4.82 -16.83
CA ILE A 77 4.57 -3.88 -16.84
C ILE A 77 4.15 -2.53 -17.42
N LYS A 78 3.42 -2.54 -18.53
CA LYS A 78 2.91 -1.32 -19.16
C LYS A 78 1.98 -0.55 -18.22
N LEU A 79 1.01 -1.21 -17.60
CA LEU A 79 0.11 -0.58 -16.63
C LEU A 79 0.88 0.00 -15.45
N MET A 80 1.79 -0.77 -14.83
CA MET A 80 2.58 -0.30 -13.69
C MET A 80 3.44 0.92 -14.04
N SER A 81 3.95 1.01 -15.27
CA SER A 81 4.71 2.17 -15.75
C SER A 81 3.89 3.47 -15.86
N THR A 82 2.56 3.37 -15.87
CA THR A 82 1.66 4.54 -15.92
C THR A 82 1.26 5.07 -14.54
N LEU A 83 1.72 4.44 -13.45
CA LEU A 83 1.33 4.83 -12.09
C LEU A 83 2.27 5.88 -11.49
N VAL A 84 3.57 5.83 -11.83
CA VAL A 84 4.61 6.67 -11.25
C VAL A 84 5.69 7.02 -12.28
N ASP A 85 6.14 8.27 -12.28
CA ASP A 85 7.26 8.73 -13.10
C ASP A 85 8.58 8.13 -12.59
N SER A 86 9.32 7.48 -13.49
CA SER A 86 10.54 6.75 -13.14
C SER A 86 11.75 7.63 -12.83
N LYS A 87 11.72 8.92 -13.19
CA LYS A 87 12.85 9.84 -12.96
C LYS A 87 12.75 10.54 -11.62
N ASN A 88 11.55 10.93 -11.21
CA ASN A 88 11.34 11.76 -10.03
C ASN A 88 10.36 11.18 -9.00
N GLY A 89 9.72 10.03 -9.27
CA GLY A 89 8.80 9.38 -8.34
C GLY A 89 7.43 10.06 -8.21
N LYS A 90 7.09 11.00 -9.11
CA LYS A 90 5.78 11.67 -9.10
C LYS A 90 4.68 10.69 -9.52
N LEU A 91 3.57 10.69 -8.79
CA LEU A 91 2.40 9.88 -9.15
C LEU A 91 1.75 10.42 -10.42
N LEU A 92 1.35 9.53 -11.31
CA LEU A 92 0.76 9.86 -12.62
C LEU A 92 -0.76 9.70 -12.64
N ILE A 93 -1.37 9.31 -11.51
CA ILE A 93 -2.81 9.14 -11.38
C ILE A 93 -3.52 10.52 -11.48
N PRO A 94 -4.47 10.70 -12.41
CA PRO A 94 -5.24 11.93 -12.51
C PRO A 94 -5.97 12.27 -11.21
N GLY A 95 -5.97 13.55 -10.83
CA GLY A 95 -6.63 14.04 -9.62
C GLY A 95 -5.93 13.71 -8.30
N ILE A 96 -4.80 13.00 -8.30
CA ILE A 96 -4.10 12.59 -7.06
C ILE A 96 -3.50 13.76 -6.28
N TYR A 97 -3.39 14.93 -6.91
CA TYR A 97 -2.89 16.17 -6.32
C TYR A 97 -3.95 17.28 -6.31
N ASP A 98 -5.19 16.96 -6.67
CA ASP A 98 -6.30 17.91 -6.56
C ASP A 98 -6.65 18.04 -5.07
N GLU A 99 -6.86 19.28 -4.61
CA GLU A 99 -7.21 19.61 -3.23
C GLU A 99 -8.71 19.50 -2.96
#